data_AF-A0A521RQH0-F1
#
_entry.id   AF-A0A521RQH0-F1
#
_cell.length_a   1.000
_cell.length_b   1.000
_cell.length_c   1.000
_cell.angle_alpha   90.00
_cell.angle_beta   90.00
_cell.angle_gamma   90.00
#
_symmetry.space_group_name_H-M   'P 1'
#
loop_
_entity.id
_entity.type
_entity.pdbx_description
1 polymer ?
#
loop_
_entity_poly.entity_id
_entity_poly.type
_entity_poly.pdbx_seq_one_letter_code
_entity_poly.pdbx_strand_id
1 'polypeptide(L)' 'MAMFILLTAGQADHVRGPSTRVPSAALEPVEHQGGVFILGVDVLADPAHEAHWAYLAALPQMDSGDPEFPQTIEP' A
#
# COMPACT_ATOMS: atom_id res chain seq x y z
N MET A 1 3.95 -16.06 -0.27
CA MET A 1 3.59 -15.05 -1.28
C MET A 1 3.30 -13.76 -0.54
N ALA A 2 3.63 -12.60 -1.11
CA ALA A 2 3.45 -11.31 -0.45
C ALA A 2 2.16 -10.67 -0.98
N MET A 3 1.32 -10.17 -0.07
CA MET A 3 0.04 -9.56 -0.42
C MET A 3 0.16 -8.06 -0.31
N PHE A 4 -0.31 -7.36 -1.35
CA PHE A 4 -0.17 -5.93 -1.49
C PHE A 4 -1.53 -5.28 -1.69
N ILE A 5 -1.70 -4.12 -1.06
CA ILE A 5 -2.82 -3.22 -1.26
C ILE A 5 -2.49 -2.35 -2.47
N LEU A 6 -3.40 -2.28 -3.42
CA LEU A 6 -3.29 -1.45 -4.62
C LEU A 6 -3.89 -0.08 -4.34
N LEU A 7 -3.11 0.97 -4.57
CA LEU A 7 -3.48 2.35 -4.39
C LEU A 7 -3.32 3.11 -5.71
N THR A 8 -4.19 4.07 -5.96
CA THR A 8 -3.95 5.11 -6.96
C THR A 8 -3.03 6.19 -6.39
N ALA A 9 -2.43 7.02 -7.25
CA ALA A 9 -1.59 8.14 -6.83
C ALA A 9 -2.22 9.03 -5.73
N GLY A 10 -3.52 9.34 -5.84
CA GLY A 10 -4.22 10.15 -4.83
C GLY A 10 -4.42 9.41 -3.50
N GLN A 11 -4.64 8.09 -3.54
CA GLN A 11 -4.79 7.27 -2.34
C GLN A 11 -3.43 7.06 -1.66
N ALA A 12 -2.38 6.88 -2.46
CA ALA A 12 -1.00 6.81 -1.98
C ALA A 12 -0.62 8.12 -1.29
N ASP A 13 -0.91 9.27 -1.89
CA ASP A 13 -0.65 10.58 -1.26
C ASP A 13 -1.46 10.79 0.03
N HIS A 14 -2.71 10.30 0.05
CA HIS A 14 -3.58 10.40 1.22
C HIS A 14 -3.06 9.62 2.44
N VAL A 15 -2.48 8.44 2.21
CA VAL A 15 -1.92 7.61 3.28
C VAL A 15 -0.44 7.88 3.52
N ARG A 16 0.24 8.56 2.59
CA ARG A 16 1.66 8.88 2.69
C ARG A 16 1.90 9.85 3.83
N GLY A 17 2.86 9.50 4.67
CA GLY A 17 3.27 10.34 5.79
C GLY A 17 3.47 9.55 7.08
N PRO A 18 3.96 10.24 8.14
CA PRO A 18 4.21 9.63 9.43
C PRO A 18 2.92 9.14 10.07
N SER A 19 2.97 7.96 10.68
CA SER A 19 1.87 7.51 11.53
C SER A 19 1.65 8.48 12.68
N THR A 20 0.37 8.75 13.00
CA THR A 20 -0.02 9.55 14.15
C THR A 20 0.47 8.98 15.47
N ARG A 21 0.67 7.66 15.55
CA ARG A 21 1.16 6.96 16.75
C ARG A 21 2.69 6.85 16.82
N VAL A 22 3.35 6.67 15.67
CA VAL A 22 4.80 6.47 15.59
C VAL A 22 5.35 7.32 14.43
N PRO A 23 5.96 8.47 14.70
CA PRO A 23 6.46 9.36 13.66
C PRO A 23 7.49 8.70 12.73
N SER A 24 8.19 7.67 13.22
CA SER A 24 9.17 6.88 12.46
C SER A 24 8.54 5.78 11.59
N ALA A 25 7.26 5.45 11.78
CA ALA A 25 6.54 4.47 10.97
C ALA A 25 5.73 5.19 9.88
N ALA A 26 6.44 5.80 8.93
CA ALA A 26 5.79 6.44 7.80
C ALA A 26 5.29 5.37 6.81
N LEU A 27 4.08 5.58 6.26
CA LEU A 27 3.64 4.79 5.12
C LEU A 27 4.35 5.33 3.87
N GLU A 28 5.05 4.44 3.19
CA GLU A 28 5.76 4.72 1.94
C GLU A 28 5.20 3.82 0.84
N PRO A 29 4.07 4.18 0.22
CA PRO A 29 3.57 3.47 -0.96
C PRO A 29 4.60 3.56 -2.08
N VAL A 30 4.91 2.42 -2.69
CA VAL A 30 5.88 2.31 -3.78
C VAL A 30 5.14 2.37 -5.10
N GLU A 31 5.57 3.24 -6.02
CA GLU A 31 5.01 3.27 -7.36
C GLU A 31 5.38 1.98 -8.10
N HIS A 32 4.38 1.29 -8.60
CA HIS A 32 4.57 0.04 -9.32
C HIS A 32 4.51 0.24 -10.83
N GLN A 33 3.41 0.83 -11.35
CA GLN A 33 3.29 1.15 -12.77
C GLN A 33 2.16 2.14 -13.05
N GLY A 34 2.43 3.14 -13.91
CA GLY A 34 1.38 3.97 -14.52
C GLY A 34 0.49 4.72 -13.53
N GLY A 35 1.05 5.13 -12.37
CA GLY A 35 0.30 5.77 -11.30
C GLY A 35 -0.44 4.81 -10.35
N VAL A 36 -0.22 3.50 -10.47
CA VAL A 36 -0.57 2.50 -9.48
C VAL A 36 0.57 2.35 -8.48
N PHE A 37 0.23 2.45 -7.22
CA PHE A 37 1.12 2.30 -6.08
C PHE A 37 0.73 1.03 -5.31
N ILE A 38 1.71 0.42 -4.67
CA ILE A 38 1.52 -0.77 -3.84
C ILE A 38 1.99 -0.49 -2.41
N LEU A 39 1.28 -1.08 -1.46
CA LEU A 39 1.62 -1.04 -0.04
C LEU A 39 1.48 -2.44 0.54
N GLY A 40 2.45 -2.92 1.32
CA GLY A 40 2.37 -4.25 1.92
C GLY A 40 1.17 -4.35 2.87
N VAL A 41 0.46 -5.49 2.84
CA VAL A 41 -0.71 -5.70 3.72
C VAL A 41 -0.34 -5.70 5.21
N ASP A 42 0.94 -5.91 5.55
CA ASP A 42 1.46 -5.89 6.93
C ASP A 42 1.12 -4.59 7.69
N VAL A 43 0.88 -3.49 6.99
CA VAL A 43 0.43 -2.22 7.58
C VAL A 43 -0.95 -2.34 8.26
N LEU A 44 -1.79 -3.31 7.85
CA LEU A 44 -3.07 -3.62 8.50
C LEU A 44 -2.88 -4.38 9.82
N ALA A 45 -1.71 -4.94 10.05
CA ALA A 45 -1.34 -5.57 11.32
C ALA A 45 -0.52 -4.62 12.23
N ASP A 46 -0.02 -3.50 11.69
CA ASP A 46 0.77 -2.53 12.42
C ASP A 46 -0.14 -1.51 13.16
N PRO A 47 -0.12 -1.47 14.50
CA PRO A 47 -0.97 -0.58 15.30
C PRO A 47 -0.61 0.91 15.16
N ALA A 48 0.52 1.26 14.53
CA ALA A 48 0.85 2.64 14.19
C ALA A 48 -0.04 3.16 13.06
N HIS A 49 -0.50 2.28 12.15
CA HIS A 49 -1.33 2.63 11.00
C HIS A 49 -2.83 2.40 11.22
N GLU A 50 -3.26 2.19 12.48
CA GLU A 50 -4.66 1.93 12.87
C GLU A 50 -5.64 2.95 12.29
N ALA A 51 -5.23 4.22 12.20
CA ALA A 51 -6.01 5.30 11.61
C ALA A 51 -6.37 5.08 10.12
N HIS A 52 -5.51 4.36 9.40
CA HIS A 52 -5.69 4.06 7.98
C HIS A 52 -6.25 2.65 7.73
N TRP A 53 -6.39 1.80 8.75
CA TRP A 53 -6.87 0.41 8.56
C TRP A 53 -8.21 0.32 7.88
N ALA A 54 -9.21 1.11 8.31
CA ALA A 54 -10.53 1.08 7.70
C ALA A 54 -10.51 1.52 6.22
N TYR A 55 -9.64 2.48 5.89
CA TYR A 55 -9.45 2.97 4.53
C TYR A 55 -8.74 1.92 3.66
N LEU A 56 -7.60 1.42 4.13
CA LEU A 56 -6.76 0.45 3.44
C LEU A 56 -7.45 -0.90 3.27
N ALA A 57 -8.23 -1.35 4.25
CA ALA A 57 -9.00 -2.60 4.17
C ALA A 57 -10.12 -2.54 3.13
N ALA A 58 -10.59 -1.35 2.75
CA ALA A 58 -11.57 -1.16 1.69
C ALA A 58 -10.96 -1.12 0.28
N LEU A 59 -9.63 -1.04 0.17
CA LEU A 59 -8.93 -1.01 -1.11
C LEU A 59 -8.72 -2.41 -1.68
N PRO A 60 -8.59 -2.53 -3.02
CA PRO A 60 -8.26 -3.81 -3.65
C PRO A 60 -6.90 -4.33 -3.15
N GLN A 61 -6.85 -5.62 -2.85
CA GLN A 61 -5.65 -6.33 -2.41
C GLN A 61 -5.34 -7.45 -3.40
N MET A 62 -4.06 -7.63 -3.69
CA MET A 62 -3.62 -8.57 -4.71
C MET A 62 -2.36 -9.31 -4.25
N ASP A 63 -2.27 -10.58 -4.60
CA ASP A 63 -1.10 -11.41 -4.32
C ASP A 63 -0.03 -11.14 -5.37
N SER A 64 1.22 -10.99 -4.96
CA SER A 64 2.34 -10.73 -5.87
C SER A 64 2.67 -11.91 -6.80
N GLY A 65 2.21 -13.11 -6.46
CA GLY A 65 2.31 -14.29 -7.30
C GLY A 65 1.11 -14.45 -8.25
N ASP A 66 0.12 -13.57 -8.18
CA ASP A 66 -1.00 -13.57 -9.10
C ASP A 66 -0.53 -13.08 -10.49
N PRO A 67 -0.84 -13.80 -11.58
CA PRO A 67 -0.45 -13.37 -12.93
C PRO A 67 -1.15 -12.07 -13.37
N GLU A 68 -2.27 -11.69 -12.73
CA GLU A 68 -2.94 -10.40 -12.94
C GLU A 68 -2.32 -9.28 -12.10
N PHE A 69 -1.41 -9.60 -11.16
CA PHE A 69 -0.60 -8.60 -10.49
C PHE A 69 0.13 -7.79 -11.56
N PRO A 70 0.05 -6.45 -11.53
CA PRO A 70 0.71 -5.65 -12.55
C PRO A 70 2.17 -6.08 -12.59
N GLN A 71 2.65 -6.56 -13.73
CA GLN A 71 4.04 -6.97 -13.85
C GLN A 71 4.83 -5.72 -14.14
N THR A 72 5.91 -5.46 -13.39
CA THR A 72 6.84 -4.38 -13.72
C THR A 72 7.31 -4.64 -15.15
N ILE A 73 6.85 -3.83 -16.10
CA ILE A 73 7.35 -3.88 -17.47
C ILE A 73 8.73 -3.24 -17.41
N GLU A 74 9.77 -4.03 -17.14
CA GLU A 74 11.15 -3.58 -17.32
C GLU A 74 11.36 -3.24 -18.81
N PRO A 75 11.97 -2.08 -19.15
CA PRO A 75 12.28 -1.71 -20.53
C PRO A 75 13.40 -2.53 -21.16
#